data_AF-A0A8T7H3J5-F1
#
_entry.id   AF-A0A8T7H3J5-F1
#
_cell.length_a   1.000
_cell.length_b   1.000
_cell.length_c   1.000
_cell.angle_alpha   90.00
_cell.angle_beta   90.00
_cell.angle_gamma   90.00
#
_symmetry.space_group_name_H-M   'P 1'
#
loop_
_entity.id
_entity.type
_entity.pdbx_description
1 polymer ?
#
loop_
_entity_poly.entity_id
_entity_poly.type
_entity_poly.pdbx_seq_one_letter_code
_entity_poly.pdbx_strand_id
1 'polypeptide(L)'
;MMRLLFLLLPLVFATSTGDLQTTLQEFCKFLYGLVGDIAFIMILLSSLIYSIAQTLPADPRARATVYAQHLLVGAFVGIILLILIPSLVGIMIGKSFDPTNCNFV
;
A
#
# COMPACT_ATOMS: atom_id res chain seq x y z
N MET A 1 2.47 21.84 2.50
CA MET A 1 1.43 21.37 1.56
C MET A 1 0.95 19.93 1.80
N MET A 2 1.80 18.99 2.26
CA MET A 2 1.43 17.57 2.51
C MET A 2 0.23 17.35 3.47
N ARG A 3 0.02 18.25 4.45
CA ARG A 3 -1.06 18.12 5.46
C ARG A 3 -2.47 18.34 4.90
N LEU A 4 -2.61 19.07 3.80
CA LEU A 4 -3.92 19.33 3.19
C LEU A 4 -4.45 18.09 2.46
N LEU A 5 -3.55 17.27 1.91
CA LEU A 5 -3.87 16.05 1.16
C LEU A 5 -4.42 14.94 2.07
N PHE A 6 -3.90 14.86 3.30
CA PHE A 6 -4.41 13.90 4.31
C PHE A 6 -5.80 14.26 4.85
N LEU A 7 -6.15 15.55 4.87
CA LEU A 7 -7.45 16.04 5.35
C LEU A 7 -8.58 15.90 4.32
N LEU A 8 -8.25 15.81 3.02
CA LEU A 8 -9.22 15.66 1.94
C LEU A 8 -9.54 14.20 1.60
N LEU A 9 -8.66 13.27 1.97
CA LEU A 9 -8.86 11.83 1.79
C LEU A 9 -10.18 11.29 2.41
N PRO A 10 -10.62 11.71 3.61
CA PRO A 10 -11.88 11.20 4.18
C PRO A 10 -13.14 11.75 3.49
N LEU A 11 -13.07 12.87 2.74
CA LEU A 11 -14.25 13.44 2.07
C LEU A 11 -14.75 12.60 0.89
N VAL A 12 -13.86 11.84 0.25
CA VAL A 12 -14.22 10.96 -0.88
C VAL A 12 -15.08 9.77 -0.42
N PHE A 13 -14.95 9.36 0.84
CA PHE A 13 -15.65 8.19 1.38
C PHE A 13 -16.96 8.51 2.12
N ALA A 14 -17.24 9.79 2.38
CA ALA A 14 -18.45 10.22 3.11
C ALA A 14 -19.74 10.19 2.26
N THR A 15 -19.65 9.89 0.96
CA THR A 15 -20.78 9.97 0.02
C THR A 15 -21.54 8.65 -0.18
N SER A 16 -21.15 7.56 0.49
CA SER A 16 -21.85 6.26 0.39
C SER A 16 -23.12 6.23 1.24
N THR A 17 -24.27 6.16 0.58
CA THR A 17 -25.62 6.02 1.17
C THR A 17 -26.11 4.56 1.21
N GLY A 18 -25.20 3.58 1.25
CA GLY A 18 -25.50 2.15 1.28
C GLY A 18 -25.24 1.46 2.61
N ASP A 19 -25.76 0.23 2.76
CA ASP A 19 -25.50 -0.70 3.87
C ASP A 19 -24.01 -0.68 4.27
N LEU A 20 -23.71 -0.61 5.57
CA LEU A 20 -22.32 -0.49 6.05
C LEU A 20 -21.46 -1.67 5.56
N GLN A 21 -22.06 -2.85 5.42
CA GLN A 21 -21.37 -4.06 5.00
C GLN A 21 -20.91 -4.00 3.54
N THR A 22 -21.72 -3.47 2.63
CA THR A 22 -21.34 -3.36 1.21
C THR A 22 -20.30 -2.27 1.00
N THR A 23 -20.44 -1.15 1.72
CA THR A 23 -19.48 -0.04 1.68
C THR A 23 -18.10 -0.48 2.20
N LEU A 24 -18.04 -1.28 3.28
CA LEU A 24 -16.78 -1.82 3.81
C LEU A 24 -16.11 -2.78 2.81
N GLN A 25 -16.91 -3.57 2.09
CA GLN A 25 -16.42 -4.53 1.12
C GLN A 25 -15.83 -3.84 -0.12
N GLU A 26 -16.47 -2.80 -0.64
CA GLU A 26 -15.93 -1.99 -1.73
C GLU A 26 -14.68 -1.22 -1.30
N PHE A 27 -14.69 -0.68 -0.07
CA PHE A 27 -13.51 0.00 0.48
C PHE A 27 -12.32 -0.94 0.63
N CYS A 28 -12.54 -2.18 1.07
CA CYS A 28 -11.51 -3.20 1.14
C CYS A 28 -10.96 -3.53 -0.26
N LYS A 29 -11.82 -3.75 -1.26
CA LYS A 29 -11.39 -3.98 -2.65
C LYS A 29 -10.58 -2.81 -3.20
N PHE A 30 -11.02 -1.59 -2.94
CA PHE A 30 -10.31 -0.37 -3.33
C PHE A 30 -8.93 -0.30 -2.67
N LEU A 31 -8.82 -0.55 -1.36
CA LEU A 31 -7.54 -0.55 -0.66
C LEU A 31 -6.59 -1.64 -1.17
N TYR A 32 -7.08 -2.87 -1.40
CA TYR A 32 -6.24 -3.94 -1.93
C TYR A 32 -5.71 -3.63 -3.33
N GLY A 33 -6.56 -3.08 -4.21
CA GLY A 33 -6.14 -2.63 -5.55
C GLY A 33 -5.13 -1.49 -5.47
N LEU A 34 -5.44 -0.46 -4.69
CA LEU A 34 -4.59 0.72 -4.55
C LEU A 34 -3.21 0.38 -3.96
N VAL A 35 -3.16 -0.44 -2.90
CA VAL A 35 -1.89 -0.84 -2.28
C VAL A 35 -1.07 -1.71 -3.24
N GLY A 36 -1.70 -2.62 -3.98
CA GLY A 36 -1.03 -3.42 -5.00
C GLY A 36 -0.39 -2.57 -6.10
N ASP A 37 -1.15 -1.63 -6.67
CA ASP A 37 -0.67 -0.73 -7.71
C ASP A 37 0.48 0.17 -7.22
N ILE A 38 0.33 0.74 -6.01
CA ILE A 38 1.37 1.59 -5.41
C ILE A 38 2.64 0.77 -5.12
N ALA A 39 2.52 -0.45 -4.59
CA ALA A 39 3.66 -1.31 -4.32
C ALA A 39 4.44 -1.63 -5.60
N PHE A 40 3.74 -1.90 -6.70
CA PHE A 40 4.35 -2.15 -8.00
C PHE A 40 5.12 -0.93 -8.51
N ILE A 41 4.51 0.27 -8.44
CA ILE A 41 5.15 1.52 -8.84
C ILE A 41 6.36 1.83 -7.97
N MET A 42 6.29 1.61 -6.66
CA MET A 42 7.40 1.83 -5.73
C MET A 42 8.61 0.94 -6.03
N ILE A 43 8.37 -0.33 -6.39
CA ILE A 43 9.45 -1.26 -6.80
C ILE A 43 10.11 -0.75 -8.09
N LEU A 44 9.33 -0.36 -9.09
CA LEU A 44 9.88 0.19 -10.34
C LEU A 44 10.65 1.49 -10.12
N LEU A 45 10.14 2.38 -9.26
CA LEU A 45 10.83 3.63 -8.96
C LEU A 45 12.15 3.39 -8.22
N SER A 46 12.19 2.39 -7.33
CA SER A 46 13.40 2.04 -6.59
C SER A 46 14.54 1.58 -7.51
N SER A 47 14.24 0.76 -8.53
CA SER A 47 15.25 0.27 -9.47
C SER A 47 15.75 1.40 -10.38
N LEU A 48 14.86 2.30 -10.79
CA LEU A 48 15.20 3.48 -11.58
C LEU A 48 16.10 4.44 -10.80
N ILE A 49 15.75 4.76 -9.56
CA ILE A 49 16.56 5.64 -8.70
C ILE A 49 17.91 5.00 -8.40
N TYR A 50 17.96 3.69 -8.17
CA TYR A 50 19.24 2.99 -7.96
C TYR A 50 20.13 3.02 -9.19
N SER A 51 19.55 2.86 -10.39
CA SER A 51 20.29 2.96 -11.65
C SER A 51 20.82 4.38 -11.87
N ILE A 52 19.98 5.40 -11.63
CA ILE A 52 20.38 6.80 -11.75
C ILE A 52 21.48 7.12 -10.73
N ALA A 53 21.39 6.61 -9.49
CA ALA A 53 22.37 6.84 -8.45
C ALA A 53 23.81 6.49 -8.85
N GLN A 54 24.01 5.59 -9.82
CA GLN A 54 25.34 5.22 -10.31
C GLN A 54 26.02 6.31 -11.16
N THR A 55 25.25 7.21 -11.77
CA THR A 55 25.79 8.32 -12.58
C THR A 55 26.01 9.61 -11.77
N LEU A 56 25.61 9.62 -10.50
CA LEU A 56 25.71 10.77 -9.63
C LEU A 56 27.09 10.88 -8.91
N PRO A 57 27.52 12.11 -8.58
CA PRO A 57 28.70 12.34 -7.74
C PRO A 57 28.57 11.71 -6.34
N ALA A 58 29.68 11.63 -5.60
CA ALA A 58 29.77 10.91 -4.33
C ALA A 58 28.71 11.30 -3.28
N ASP A 59 28.49 12.60 -3.06
CA ASP A 59 27.51 13.10 -2.08
C ASP A 59 26.04 12.74 -2.41
N PRO A 60 25.52 13.03 -3.62
CA PRO A 60 24.14 12.72 -3.95
C PRO A 60 23.91 11.23 -4.27
N ARG A 61 24.94 10.47 -4.67
CA ARG A 61 24.86 9.02 -4.84
C ARG A 61 24.54 8.29 -3.53
N ALA A 62 25.18 8.70 -2.43
CA ALA A 62 24.91 8.12 -1.11
C ALA A 62 23.45 8.37 -0.68
N ARG A 63 22.93 9.57 -0.93
CA ARG A 63 21.53 9.90 -0.58
C ARG A 63 20.52 9.17 -1.48
N ALA A 64 20.77 9.13 -2.79
CA ALA A 64 19.88 8.48 -3.75
C ALA A 64 19.75 6.97 -3.50
N THR A 65 20.85 6.29 -3.17
CA THR A 65 20.82 4.86 -2.82
C THR A 65 20.02 4.58 -1.56
N VAL A 66 20.13 5.44 -0.54
CA VAL A 66 19.31 5.34 0.67
C VAL A 66 17.83 5.51 0.34
N TYR A 67 17.43 6.49 -0.46
CA TYR A 67 16.03 6.65 -0.87
C TYR A 67 15.50 5.45 -1.66
N ALA A 68 16.29 4.89 -2.58
CA ALA A 68 15.91 3.68 -3.31
C ALA A 68 15.63 2.50 -2.38
N GLN A 69 16.48 2.30 -1.36
CA GLN A 69 16.28 1.24 -0.37
C GLN A 69 15.01 1.45 0.47
N HIS A 70 14.72 2.69 0.88
CA HIS A 70 13.51 2.97 1.66
C HIS A 70 12.23 2.70 0.85
N LEU A 71 12.23 3.01 -0.45
CA LEU A 71 11.10 2.70 -1.35
C LEU A 71 10.92 1.18 -1.51
N LEU A 72 12.01 0.44 -1.66
CA LEU A 72 11.98 -1.02 -1.77
C LEU A 72 11.44 -1.68 -0.48
N VAL A 73 11.96 -1.27 0.69
CA VAL A 73 11.50 -1.81 1.98
C VAL A 73 10.05 -1.44 2.25
N GLY A 74 9.64 -0.20 1.95
CA GLY A 74 8.25 0.23 2.08
C GLY A 74 7.27 -0.61 1.25
N ALA A 75 7.64 -0.90 -0.01
CA ALA A 75 6.84 -1.78 -0.87
C ALA A 75 6.75 -3.22 -0.34
N PHE A 76 7.88 -3.79 0.10
CA PHE A 76 7.92 -5.14 0.67
C PHE A 76 7.07 -5.25 1.94
N VAL A 77 7.21 -4.31 2.87
CA VAL A 77 6.43 -4.30 4.12
C VAL A 77 4.95 -4.14 3.82
N GLY A 78 4.57 -3.30 2.85
CA GLY A 78 3.17 -3.14 2.43
C GLY A 78 2.54 -4.43 1.89
N ILE A 79 3.26 -5.15 1.02
CA ILE A 79 2.81 -6.46 0.49
C ILE A 79 2.68 -7.49 1.61
N ILE A 80 3.67 -7.55 2.50
CA ILE A 80 3.64 -8.47 3.65
C ILE A 80 2.45 -8.16 4.54
N LEU A 81 2.15 -6.88 4.83
CA LEU A 81 1.02 -6.50 5.67
C LEU A 81 -0.32 -6.96 5.08
N LEU A 82 -0.51 -6.84 3.77
CA LEU A 82 -1.73 -7.28 3.09
C LEU A 82 -1.98 -8.78 3.22
N ILE A 83 -0.93 -9.59 3.34
CA ILE A 83 -1.06 -11.04 3.50
C ILE A 83 -1.17 -11.40 4.99
N LEU A 84 -0.32 -10.79 5.82
CA LEU A 84 -0.17 -11.13 7.23
C LEU A 84 -1.42 -10.75 8.03
N ILE A 85 -1.96 -9.54 7.86
CA ILE A 85 -3.11 -9.05 8.63
C ILE A 85 -4.36 -9.92 8.45
N PRO A 86 -4.88 -10.18 7.24
CA PRO A 86 -6.06 -11.02 7.09
C PRO A 86 -5.81 -12.45 7.57
N SER A 87 -4.58 -12.97 7.44
CA SER A 87 -4.24 -14.32 7.94
C SER A 87 -4.31 -14.41 9.46
N LEU A 88 -3.77 -13.41 10.19
CA LEU A 88 -3.85 -13.32 11.65
C LEU A 88 -5.29 -13.18 12.12
N VAL A 89 -6.06 -12.31 11.47
CA VAL A 89 -7.48 -12.11 11.80
C VAL A 89 -8.29 -13.38 11.50
N GLY A 90 -8.00 -14.07 10.39
CA GLY A 90 -8.64 -15.33 10.04
C GLY A 90 -8.39 -16.42 11.09
N ILE A 91 -7.15 -16.52 11.61
CA ILE A 91 -6.82 -17.46 12.69
C ILE A 91 -7.61 -17.14 13.97
N MET A 92 -7.75 -15.86 14.32
CA MET A 92 -8.51 -15.45 15.51
C MET A 92 -10.02 -15.71 15.40
N ILE A 93 -10.59 -15.59 14.20
CA ILE A 93 -12.03 -15.79 13.95
C ILE A 93 -12.33 -17.26 13.57
N GLY A 94 -11.30 -18.07 13.28
CA GLY A 94 -11.44 -19.46 12.82
C GLY A 94 -11.97 -19.58 11.39
N LYS A 95 -11.73 -18.56 10.54
CA LYS A 95 -12.23 -18.44 9.17
C LYS A 95 -11.12 -18.07 8.20
N SER A 96 -11.24 -18.47 6.93
CA SER A 96 -10.27 -18.14 5.88
C SER A 96 -10.66 -16.83 5.19
N PHE A 97 -9.69 -15.94 4.96
CA PHE A 97 -9.97 -14.68 4.27
C PHE A 97 -9.97 -14.90 2.75
N ASP A 98 -11.09 -14.57 2.09
CA ASP A 98 -11.19 -14.54 0.63
C ASP A 98 -10.81 -13.13 0.12
N PRO A 99 -9.64 -12.97 -0.53
CA PRO A 99 -9.17 -11.68 -1.04
C PRO A 99 -10.00 -11.15 -2.21
N THR A 100 -10.73 -12.02 -2.92
CA THR A 100 -11.59 -11.65 -4.06
C THR A 100 -12.88 -10.99 -3.62
N ASN A 101 -13.40 -11.39 -2.45
CA ASN A 101 -14.64 -10.87 -1.89
C ASN A 101 -14.44 -10.07 -0.60
N CYS A 102 -13.21 -9.90 -0.12
CA CYS A 102 -12.92 -9.19 1.14
C CYS A 102 -13.81 -9.67 2.30
N ASN A 103 -14.00 -10.99 2.42
CA ASN A 103 -14.85 -11.60 3.44
C ASN A 103 -14.14 -12.79 4.10
N PHE A 104 -14.46 -13.05 5.36
CA PHE A 104 -14.01 -14.23 6.08
C PHE A 104 -15.03 -15.35 5.88
N VAL A 105 -14.62 -16.39 5.15
CA VAL A 105 -15.39 -17.62 4.87
C VAL A 105 -15.07 -18.67 5.92
#